data_AF-A0A4V3GYE7-F1
#
_entry.id   AF-A0A4V3GYE7-F1
#
_cell.length_a   1.000
_cell.length_b   1.000
_cell.length_c   1.000
_cell.angle_alpha   90.00
_cell.angle_beta   90.00
_cell.angle_gamma   90.00
#
_symmetry.space_group_name_H-M   'P 1'
#
loop_
_entity.id
_entity.type
_entity.pdbx_description
1 polymer ?
#
loop_
_entity_poly.entity_id
_entity_poly.type
_entity_poly.pdbx_seq_one_letter_code
_entity_poly.pdbx_strand_id
1 'polypeptide(L)'
;MKVRGIAKFIVDRLVDRSNHLSQGRSAGAIGFINQEGYVDALTEIVNGGISGLPYRQMLAKVAKTEGESLLESINQLPENAVIITTNPGKTGIIVGTGGLDIFNIPLISIGVKMGECAGVGIIYPKKEYFDLATESEDIQLHRLTAKTMEEEREILRESFNLQLNYLDICKELEQIDILEQGMDLAKMNEEDWQVPAIEVNSIDKEFAERLVAKSTEVEQGREVAAIGEIIDGHIVQKGEIVIGGMGYVPSRMLASSYTDISGLSLKEAYTKVIPNNIAIVHTHPGGTGVMHMGDAMAGPGTWGRPVIAIGHDKDGAIKGATVIELLPKVADLADEYEEVGQKYYAAETPEEEAEIRKRRFGIAQEYTDLCKPLELK
;
A
#
# COMPACT_ATOMS: atom_id res chain seq x y z
N MET A 1 -15.08 12.94 -10.62
CA MET A 1 -15.42 13.09 -12.06
C MET A 1 -15.74 11.71 -12.65
N LYS A 2 -16.67 11.57 -13.62
CA LYS A 2 -17.00 10.27 -14.24
C LYS A 2 -16.19 10.07 -15.52
N VAL A 3 -15.55 8.92 -15.67
CA VAL A 3 -14.84 8.53 -16.89
C VAL A 3 -15.81 7.89 -17.88
N ARG A 4 -15.91 8.44 -19.08
CA ARG A 4 -16.78 7.97 -20.15
C ARG A 4 -16.06 7.02 -21.10
N GLY A 5 -14.76 7.22 -21.28
CA GLY A 5 -13.91 6.41 -22.16
C GLY A 5 -12.44 6.77 -22.00
N ILE A 6 -11.58 5.96 -22.59
CA ILE A 6 -10.13 6.15 -22.64
C ILE A 6 -9.69 6.28 -24.10
N ALA A 7 -8.79 7.20 -24.39
CA ALA A 7 -8.25 7.37 -25.72
C ALA A 7 -7.49 6.11 -26.17
N LYS A 8 -7.77 5.66 -27.40
CA LYS A 8 -7.17 4.45 -27.97
C LYS A 8 -5.65 4.50 -27.99
N PHE A 9 -5.05 5.66 -28.28
CA PHE A 9 -3.59 5.80 -28.29
C PHE A 9 -2.94 5.50 -26.93
N ILE A 10 -3.63 5.77 -25.81
CA ILE A 10 -3.14 5.46 -24.46
C ILE A 10 -3.10 3.95 -24.27
N VAL A 11 -4.17 3.27 -24.69
CA VAL A 11 -4.29 1.82 -24.63
C VAL A 11 -3.20 1.18 -25.49
N ASP A 12 -3.08 1.59 -26.75
CA ASP A 12 -2.10 1.06 -27.69
C ASP A 12 -0.66 1.23 -27.16
N ARG A 13 -0.29 2.42 -26.67
CA ARG A 13 1.05 2.68 -26.10
C ARG A 13 1.35 1.80 -24.89
N LEU A 14 0.39 1.62 -23.99
CA LEU A 14 0.57 0.79 -22.79
C LEU A 14 0.65 -0.70 -23.15
N VAL A 15 -0.17 -1.17 -24.10
CA VAL A 15 -0.12 -2.55 -24.62
C VAL A 15 1.23 -2.81 -25.29
N ASP A 16 1.66 -1.93 -26.19
CA ASP A 16 2.95 -2.01 -26.87
C ASP A 16 4.11 -2.03 -25.87
N ARG A 17 4.05 -1.15 -24.85
CA ARG A 17 5.06 -1.15 -23.81
C ARG A 17 5.06 -2.44 -23.01
N SER A 18 3.90 -2.95 -22.64
CA SER A 18 3.76 -4.21 -21.89
C SER A 18 4.30 -5.40 -22.69
N ASN A 19 4.02 -5.45 -24.00
CA ASN A 19 4.56 -6.45 -24.91
C ASN A 19 6.08 -6.36 -25.02
N HIS A 20 6.61 -5.14 -25.12
CA HIS A 20 8.06 -4.90 -25.16
C HIS A 20 8.76 -5.33 -23.87
N LEU A 21 8.17 -5.06 -22.69
CA LEU A 21 8.71 -5.53 -21.41
C LEU A 21 8.68 -7.05 -21.31
N SER A 22 7.65 -7.67 -21.89
CA SER A 22 7.45 -9.12 -21.91
C SER A 22 7.43 -9.75 -20.51
N GLN A 23 7.54 -11.09 -20.42
CA GLN A 23 7.70 -11.82 -19.14
C GLN A 23 6.60 -11.55 -18.09
N GLY A 24 5.40 -11.18 -18.53
CA GLY A 24 4.29 -10.87 -17.62
C GLY A 24 4.43 -9.54 -16.85
N ARG A 25 5.37 -8.67 -17.25
CA ARG A 25 5.58 -7.37 -16.59
C ARG A 25 4.49 -6.36 -16.97
N SER A 26 3.91 -5.74 -15.96
CA SER A 26 2.97 -4.64 -16.15
C SER A 26 3.70 -3.36 -16.59
N ALA A 27 2.95 -2.44 -17.16
CA ALA A 27 3.31 -1.05 -17.37
C ALA A 27 2.21 -0.18 -16.74
N GLY A 28 2.54 1.02 -16.29
CA GLY A 28 1.57 1.91 -15.67
C GLY A 28 1.87 3.37 -15.92
N ALA A 29 0.84 4.20 -15.78
CA ALA A 29 0.91 5.63 -15.93
C ALA A 29 -0.25 6.29 -15.16
N ILE A 30 -0.15 7.60 -14.96
CA ILE A 30 -1.26 8.41 -14.46
C ILE A 30 -1.92 9.07 -15.67
N GLY A 31 -3.21 8.82 -15.83
CA GLY A 31 -4.04 9.45 -16.85
C GLY A 31 -4.79 10.66 -16.30
N PHE A 32 -5.27 11.53 -17.19
CA PHE A 32 -6.02 12.72 -16.82
C PHE A 32 -7.35 12.78 -17.56
N ILE A 33 -8.41 13.05 -16.81
CA ILE A 33 -9.75 13.20 -17.33
C ILE A 33 -9.94 14.64 -17.81
N ASN A 34 -10.35 14.80 -19.06
CA ASN A 34 -10.70 16.09 -19.65
C ASN A 34 -12.11 16.55 -19.24
N GLN A 35 -12.51 17.75 -19.68
CA GLN A 35 -13.81 18.34 -19.33
C GLN A 35 -15.02 17.54 -19.88
N GLU A 36 -14.81 16.75 -20.93
CA GLU A 36 -15.86 15.92 -21.53
C GLU A 36 -16.01 14.56 -20.82
N GLY A 37 -15.10 14.23 -19.91
CA GLY A 37 -15.06 12.98 -19.16
C GLY A 37 -14.21 11.88 -19.79
N TYR A 38 -13.30 12.21 -20.71
CA TYR A 38 -12.42 11.24 -21.37
C TYR A 38 -11.00 11.31 -20.85
N VAL A 39 -10.33 10.16 -20.80
CA VAL A 39 -8.88 10.11 -20.50
C VAL A 39 -8.11 10.29 -21.80
N ASP A 40 -7.49 11.44 -22.00
CA ASP A 40 -6.87 11.86 -23.27
C ASP A 40 -5.43 12.37 -23.13
N ALA A 41 -4.89 12.32 -21.92
CA ALA A 41 -3.50 12.57 -21.60
C ALA A 41 -3.00 11.56 -20.56
N LEU A 42 -1.69 11.25 -20.60
CA LEU A 42 -1.02 10.43 -19.59
C LEU A 42 0.39 10.96 -19.29
N THR A 43 0.93 10.57 -18.14
CA THR A 43 2.36 10.74 -17.81
C THR A 43 3.24 9.85 -18.68
N GLU A 44 4.55 10.02 -18.56
CA GLU A 44 5.49 8.99 -19.04
C GLU A 44 5.12 7.62 -18.45
N ILE A 45 5.24 6.58 -19.28
CA ILE A 45 4.95 5.21 -18.87
C ILE A 45 6.08 4.68 -18.00
N VAL A 46 5.69 4.13 -16.86
CA VAL A 46 6.57 3.48 -15.90
C VAL A 46 6.48 1.95 -16.04
N ASN A 47 7.62 1.29 -15.98
CA ASN A 47 7.71 -0.16 -16.17
C ASN A 47 7.53 -0.89 -14.85
N GLY A 48 6.89 -2.05 -14.87
CA GLY A 48 6.84 -2.96 -13.72
C GLY A 48 8.24 -3.52 -13.42
N GLY A 49 8.63 -3.46 -12.15
CA GLY A 49 9.85 -4.05 -11.61
C GLY A 49 9.59 -5.41 -10.97
N ILE A 50 10.61 -5.98 -10.30
CA ILE A 50 10.50 -7.30 -9.65
C ILE A 50 9.34 -7.34 -8.63
N SER A 51 9.07 -6.21 -7.97
CA SER A 51 8.05 -6.09 -6.92
C SER A 51 6.69 -5.62 -7.47
N GLY A 52 6.48 -5.64 -8.78
CA GLY A 52 5.30 -5.07 -9.42
C GLY A 52 5.52 -3.64 -9.90
N LEU A 53 4.44 -2.87 -10.03
CA LEU A 53 4.51 -1.50 -10.52
C LEU A 53 5.12 -0.58 -9.44
N PRO A 54 6.21 0.16 -9.74
CA PRO A 54 6.82 1.08 -8.78
C PRO A 54 5.97 2.34 -8.66
N TYR A 55 5.18 2.43 -7.59
CA TYR A 55 4.20 3.50 -7.42
C TYR A 55 4.88 4.83 -7.12
N ARG A 56 6.01 4.85 -6.41
CA ARG A 56 6.71 6.11 -6.11
C ARG A 56 7.30 6.69 -7.38
N GLN A 57 7.93 5.89 -8.24
CA GLN A 57 8.38 6.34 -9.57
C GLN A 57 7.24 6.85 -10.46
N MET A 58 6.06 6.26 -10.36
CA MET A 58 4.87 6.71 -11.11
C MET A 58 4.34 8.04 -10.58
N LEU A 59 4.25 8.20 -9.25
CA LEU A 59 3.83 9.44 -8.61
C LEU A 59 4.84 10.58 -8.85
N ALA A 60 6.15 10.29 -8.89
CA ALA A 60 7.21 11.26 -9.16
C ALA A 60 7.09 11.96 -10.53
N LYS A 61 6.22 11.46 -11.44
CA LYS A 61 5.91 12.13 -12.70
C LYS A 61 5.02 13.36 -12.54
N VAL A 62 4.36 13.50 -11.39
CA VAL A 62 3.29 14.49 -11.17
C VAL A 62 3.28 15.08 -9.76
N ALA A 63 4.00 14.48 -8.82
CA ALA A 63 4.05 14.86 -7.42
C ALA A 63 5.50 14.85 -6.94
N LYS A 64 5.76 15.58 -5.87
CA LYS A 64 7.00 15.42 -5.11
C LYS A 64 6.96 14.08 -4.38
N THR A 65 8.11 13.41 -4.33
CA THR A 65 8.27 12.12 -3.63
C THR A 65 9.50 12.11 -2.73
N GLU A 66 10.52 12.92 -3.04
CA GLU A 66 11.75 13.00 -2.26
C GLU A 66 11.47 13.41 -0.82
N GLY A 67 11.89 12.57 0.12
CA GLY A 67 11.67 12.76 1.56
C GLY A 67 10.21 12.57 2.03
N GLU A 68 9.28 12.22 1.16
CA GLU A 68 7.85 12.12 1.45
C GLU A 68 7.36 10.67 1.51
N SER A 69 6.40 10.41 2.38
CA SER A 69 5.66 9.14 2.42
C SER A 69 4.78 8.97 1.19
N LEU A 70 4.36 7.73 0.91
CA LEU A 70 3.46 7.46 -0.22
C LEU A 70 2.14 8.26 -0.10
N LEU A 71 1.58 8.38 1.11
CA LEU A 71 0.36 9.13 1.38
C LEU A 71 0.50 10.61 1.01
N GLU A 72 1.63 11.25 1.31
CA GLU A 72 1.89 12.65 0.96
C GLU A 72 1.89 12.83 -0.56
N SER A 73 2.61 11.98 -1.29
CA SER A 73 2.64 12.01 -2.76
C SER A 73 1.28 11.72 -3.40
N ILE A 74 0.46 10.83 -2.79
CA ILE A 74 -0.91 10.54 -3.27
C ILE A 74 -1.85 11.73 -3.04
N ASN A 75 -1.66 12.51 -1.97
CA ASN A 75 -2.51 13.68 -1.69
C ASN A 75 -2.21 14.87 -2.62
N GLN A 76 -1.09 14.87 -3.32
CA GLN A 76 -0.75 15.86 -4.34
C GLN A 76 -1.39 15.60 -5.72
N LEU A 77 -1.99 14.42 -5.92
CA LEU A 77 -2.64 14.09 -7.20
C LEU A 77 -3.83 15.02 -7.49
N PRO A 78 -3.96 15.53 -8.73
CA PRO A 78 -5.09 16.38 -9.08
C PRO A 78 -6.40 15.57 -9.12
N GLU A 79 -7.53 16.25 -8.90
CA GLU A 79 -8.86 15.61 -8.81
C GLU A 79 -9.29 14.86 -10.08
N ASN A 80 -8.71 15.20 -11.23
CA ASN A 80 -8.97 14.57 -12.52
C ASN A 80 -8.00 13.42 -12.86
N ALA A 81 -7.14 13.02 -11.92
CA ALA A 81 -6.22 11.90 -12.12
C ALA A 81 -6.93 10.54 -12.10
N VAL A 82 -6.38 9.59 -12.86
CA VAL A 82 -6.71 8.16 -12.82
C VAL A 82 -5.43 7.34 -12.85
N ILE A 83 -5.41 6.19 -12.19
CA ILE A 83 -4.29 5.24 -12.32
C ILE A 83 -4.60 4.29 -13.47
N ILE A 84 -3.66 4.12 -14.39
CA ILE A 84 -3.78 3.18 -15.51
C ILE A 84 -2.67 2.14 -15.38
N THR A 85 -3.03 0.86 -15.44
CA THR A 85 -2.08 -0.26 -15.38
C THR A 85 -2.40 -1.30 -16.44
N THR A 86 -1.38 -1.94 -17.01
CA THR A 86 -1.56 -3.15 -17.81
C THR A 86 -1.54 -4.40 -16.94
N ASN A 87 -2.27 -5.42 -17.38
CA ASN A 87 -2.39 -6.69 -16.70
C ASN A 87 -2.12 -7.84 -17.67
N PRO A 88 -0.83 -8.16 -17.91
CA PRO A 88 -0.42 -9.23 -18.80
C PRO A 88 -1.04 -10.57 -18.42
N GLY A 89 -1.54 -11.30 -19.41
CA GLY A 89 -2.22 -12.58 -19.23
C GLY A 89 -3.68 -12.47 -18.79
N LYS A 90 -4.21 -11.27 -18.55
CA LYS A 90 -5.60 -11.03 -18.11
C LYS A 90 -6.39 -10.18 -19.11
N THR A 91 -7.71 -10.10 -18.90
CA THR A 91 -8.66 -9.40 -19.79
C THR A 91 -8.96 -7.95 -19.36
N GLY A 92 -8.34 -7.46 -18.29
CA GLY A 92 -8.58 -6.12 -17.74
C GLY A 92 -9.62 -6.09 -16.62
N ILE A 93 -10.19 -7.24 -16.23
CA ILE A 93 -11.07 -7.34 -15.07
C ILE A 93 -10.28 -7.07 -13.79
N ILE A 94 -10.81 -6.17 -12.97
CA ILE A 94 -10.25 -5.81 -11.67
C ILE A 94 -11.00 -6.58 -10.59
N VAL A 95 -10.29 -7.42 -9.84
CA VAL A 95 -10.86 -8.38 -8.86
C VAL A 95 -10.42 -8.08 -7.43
N GLY A 96 -10.29 -6.79 -7.10
CA GLY A 96 -9.88 -6.35 -5.76
C GLY A 96 -9.87 -4.83 -5.66
N THR A 97 -9.89 -4.34 -4.42
CA THR A 97 -10.05 -2.90 -4.10
C THR A 97 -8.81 -2.28 -3.46
N GLY A 98 -7.71 -3.01 -3.27
CA GLY A 98 -6.53 -2.50 -2.55
C GLY A 98 -5.95 -1.20 -3.12
N GLY A 99 -5.77 -1.11 -4.44
CA GLY A 99 -5.33 0.15 -5.05
C GLY A 99 -6.39 1.26 -4.94
N LEU A 100 -7.67 0.91 -4.98
CA LEU A 100 -8.76 1.88 -4.84
C LEU A 100 -8.74 2.50 -3.45
N ASP A 101 -8.45 1.68 -2.45
CA ASP A 101 -8.43 2.06 -1.04
C ASP A 101 -7.26 3.00 -0.69
N ILE A 102 -6.09 2.72 -1.29
CA ILE A 102 -4.86 3.50 -1.12
C ILE A 102 -4.89 4.81 -1.90
N PHE A 103 -5.32 4.80 -3.17
CA PHE A 103 -5.26 6.00 -4.02
C PHE A 103 -6.53 6.86 -3.95
N ASN A 104 -7.69 6.24 -3.67
CA ASN A 104 -9.01 6.86 -3.69
C ASN A 104 -9.34 7.65 -4.98
N ILE A 105 -8.91 7.13 -6.13
CA ILE A 105 -9.19 7.66 -7.47
C ILE A 105 -9.56 6.50 -8.40
N PRO A 106 -10.18 6.75 -9.57
CA PRO A 106 -10.51 5.67 -10.50
C PRO A 106 -9.28 4.89 -10.93
N LEU A 107 -9.42 3.56 -10.99
CA LEU A 107 -8.39 2.65 -11.48
C LEU A 107 -8.83 2.02 -12.80
N ILE A 108 -7.96 2.13 -13.80
CA ILE A 108 -8.13 1.54 -15.12
C ILE A 108 -7.14 0.39 -15.28
N SER A 109 -7.64 -0.78 -15.68
CA SER A 109 -6.81 -1.95 -15.97
C SER A 109 -6.98 -2.37 -17.42
N ILE A 110 -5.87 -2.40 -18.15
CA ILE A 110 -5.81 -2.82 -19.55
C ILE A 110 -5.33 -4.28 -19.58
N GLY A 111 -6.21 -5.18 -20.01
CA GLY A 111 -5.85 -6.58 -20.22
C GLY A 111 -4.99 -6.77 -21.45
N VAL A 112 -3.88 -7.49 -21.31
CA VAL A 112 -3.01 -7.84 -22.44
C VAL A 112 -2.98 -9.35 -22.61
N LYS A 113 -3.56 -9.87 -23.69
CA LYS A 113 -3.51 -11.30 -24.04
C LYS A 113 -3.02 -11.46 -25.47
N MET A 114 -2.15 -12.45 -25.68
CA MET A 114 -1.65 -12.81 -27.01
C MET A 114 -1.05 -11.62 -27.77
N GLY A 115 -0.48 -10.64 -27.07
CA GLY A 115 0.09 -9.44 -27.66
C GLY A 115 -0.90 -8.31 -27.95
N GLU A 116 -2.18 -8.48 -27.64
CA GLU A 116 -3.24 -7.52 -27.97
C GLU A 116 -4.02 -7.07 -26.74
N CYS A 117 -4.71 -5.94 -26.88
CA CYS A 117 -5.68 -5.47 -25.89
C CYS A 117 -6.86 -6.46 -25.82
N ALA A 118 -7.02 -7.13 -24.68
CA ALA A 118 -8.11 -8.07 -24.44
C ALA A 118 -9.36 -7.38 -23.87
N GLY A 119 -9.22 -6.20 -23.29
CA GLY A 119 -10.30 -5.43 -22.67
C GLY A 119 -9.75 -4.34 -21.76
N VAL A 120 -10.59 -3.34 -21.48
CA VAL A 120 -10.26 -2.26 -20.55
C VAL A 120 -11.32 -2.21 -19.46
N GLY A 121 -10.90 -2.48 -18.23
CA GLY A 121 -11.75 -2.40 -17.05
C GLY A 121 -11.53 -1.10 -16.29
N ILE A 122 -12.57 -0.62 -15.61
CA ILE A 122 -12.52 0.50 -14.68
C ILE A 122 -13.27 0.19 -13.39
N ILE A 123 -12.70 0.60 -12.26
CA ILE A 123 -13.39 0.69 -10.98
C ILE A 123 -13.33 2.12 -10.45
N TYR A 124 -14.36 2.50 -9.71
CA TYR A 124 -14.52 3.85 -9.14
C TYR A 124 -14.50 3.79 -7.61
N PRO A 125 -13.96 4.82 -6.93
CA PRO A 125 -14.03 4.91 -5.49
C PRO A 125 -15.50 5.03 -5.07
N LYS A 126 -15.95 4.09 -4.24
CA LYS A 126 -17.30 4.05 -3.69
C LYS A 126 -17.25 3.52 -2.27
N LYS A 127 -18.13 4.05 -1.41
CA LYS A 127 -18.28 3.62 -0.01
C LYS A 127 -18.40 2.11 0.13
N GLU A 128 -19.33 1.52 -0.63
CA GLU A 128 -19.59 0.08 -0.64
C GLU A 128 -18.38 -0.79 -1.01
N TYR A 129 -17.39 -0.25 -1.75
CA TYR A 129 -16.18 -0.98 -2.12
C TYR A 129 -15.09 -0.92 -1.04
N PHE A 130 -15.09 0.12 -0.21
CA PHE A 130 -14.22 0.21 0.96
C PHE A 130 -14.75 -0.68 2.10
N ASP A 131 -16.08 -0.76 2.24
CA ASP A 131 -16.71 -1.71 3.15
C ASP A 131 -16.39 -3.15 2.74
N LEU A 132 -16.47 -3.46 1.44
CA LEU A 132 -16.06 -4.76 0.88
C LEU A 132 -14.57 -5.09 1.15
N ALA A 133 -13.70 -4.08 1.11
CA ALA A 133 -12.29 -4.25 1.46
C ALA A 133 -12.11 -4.60 2.95
N THR A 134 -12.88 -3.95 3.82
CA THR A 134 -12.91 -4.23 5.26
C THR A 134 -13.36 -5.66 5.53
N GLU A 135 -14.48 -6.08 4.92
CA GLU A 135 -15.00 -7.44 5.01
C GLU A 135 -14.00 -8.48 4.49
N SER A 136 -13.31 -8.16 3.39
CA SER A 136 -12.24 -9.02 2.85
C SER A 136 -11.11 -9.26 3.81
N GLU A 137 -10.70 -8.22 4.54
CA GLU A 137 -9.62 -8.31 5.50
C GLU A 137 -10.06 -9.03 6.77
N ASP A 138 -11.27 -8.73 7.26
CA ASP A 138 -11.89 -9.39 8.40
C ASP A 138 -12.02 -10.91 8.18
N ILE A 139 -12.50 -11.34 7.00
CA ILE A 139 -12.54 -12.77 6.62
C ILE A 139 -11.14 -13.39 6.61
N GLN A 140 -10.12 -12.66 6.12
CA GLN A 140 -8.75 -13.15 6.18
C GLN A 140 -8.28 -13.32 7.62
N LEU A 141 -8.57 -12.37 8.51
CA LEU A 141 -8.22 -12.48 9.92
C LEU A 141 -8.95 -13.63 10.62
N HIS A 142 -10.26 -13.78 10.40
CA HIS A 142 -11.04 -14.88 10.93
C HIS A 142 -10.46 -16.23 10.51
N ARG A 143 -10.05 -16.36 9.23
CA ARG A 143 -9.42 -17.59 8.73
C ARG A 143 -8.14 -17.92 9.50
N LEU A 144 -7.36 -16.90 9.87
CA LEU A 144 -6.11 -17.06 10.60
C LEU A 144 -6.32 -17.44 12.06
N THR A 145 -7.49 -17.16 12.63
CA THR A 145 -7.85 -17.46 14.02
C THR A 145 -8.75 -18.68 14.19
N ALA A 146 -9.15 -19.33 13.09
CA ALA A 146 -10.05 -20.46 13.10
C ALA A 146 -9.45 -21.63 13.92
N LYS A 147 -10.25 -22.17 14.84
CA LYS A 147 -9.82 -23.24 15.77
C LYS A 147 -10.27 -24.62 15.34
N THR A 148 -11.23 -24.70 14.41
CA THR A 148 -11.82 -25.96 13.96
C THR A 148 -11.96 -26.01 12.44
N MET A 149 -11.95 -27.22 11.88
CA MET A 149 -12.19 -27.43 10.45
C MET A 149 -13.57 -26.95 9.98
N GLU A 150 -14.58 -26.95 10.86
CA GLU A 150 -15.92 -26.49 10.51
C GLU A 150 -15.96 -24.96 10.42
N GLU A 151 -15.37 -24.28 11.39
CA GLU A 151 -15.21 -22.83 11.40
C GLU A 151 -14.42 -22.36 10.16
N GLU A 152 -13.27 -22.98 9.87
CA GLU A 152 -12.49 -22.65 8.67
C GLU A 152 -13.29 -22.90 7.38
N ARG A 153 -14.12 -23.96 7.32
CA ARG A 153 -14.96 -24.24 6.14
C ARG A 153 -16.00 -23.15 5.89
N GLU A 154 -16.66 -22.65 6.94
CA GLU A 154 -17.65 -21.58 6.78
C GLU A 154 -16.96 -20.25 6.39
N ILE A 155 -15.82 -19.92 6.98
CA ILE A 155 -15.03 -18.73 6.59
C ILE A 155 -14.58 -18.82 5.12
N LEU A 156 -14.19 -20.01 4.64
CA LEU A 156 -13.85 -20.22 3.24
C LEU A 156 -15.06 -20.01 2.31
N ARG A 157 -16.27 -20.40 2.74
CA ARG A 157 -17.50 -20.12 1.96
C ARG A 157 -17.78 -18.63 1.88
N GLU A 158 -17.65 -17.90 2.98
CA GLU A 158 -17.77 -16.43 3.01
C GLU A 158 -16.73 -15.79 2.08
N SER A 159 -15.48 -16.23 2.15
CA SER A 159 -14.40 -15.78 1.27
C SER A 159 -14.73 -15.98 -0.22
N PHE A 160 -15.29 -17.14 -0.60
CA PHE A 160 -15.69 -17.38 -1.99
C PHE A 160 -16.87 -16.50 -2.42
N ASN A 161 -17.86 -16.29 -1.56
CA ASN A 161 -18.98 -15.39 -1.85
C ASN A 161 -18.48 -13.95 -2.06
N LEU A 162 -17.55 -13.50 -1.22
CA LEU A 162 -16.93 -12.19 -1.36
C LEU A 162 -16.14 -12.05 -2.67
N GLN A 163 -15.41 -13.09 -3.07
CA GLN A 163 -14.70 -13.11 -4.35
C GLN A 163 -15.64 -12.96 -5.55
N LEU A 164 -16.86 -13.49 -5.47
CA LEU A 164 -17.87 -13.28 -6.50
C LEU A 164 -18.32 -11.82 -6.57
N ASN A 165 -18.50 -11.14 -5.42
CA ASN A 165 -18.84 -9.71 -5.39
C ASN A 165 -17.78 -8.85 -6.10
N TYR A 166 -16.49 -9.20 -6.00
CA TYR A 166 -15.42 -8.50 -6.71
C TYR A 166 -15.49 -8.61 -8.24
N LEU A 167 -16.24 -9.56 -8.81
CA LEU A 167 -16.44 -9.64 -10.26
C LEU A 167 -17.37 -8.54 -10.76
N ASP A 168 -18.32 -8.11 -9.93
CA ASP A 168 -19.38 -7.18 -10.31
C ASP A 168 -19.01 -5.70 -10.10
N ILE A 169 -17.89 -5.41 -9.42
CA ILE A 169 -17.45 -4.03 -9.20
C ILE A 169 -16.81 -3.39 -10.43
N CYS A 170 -16.24 -4.22 -11.32
CA CYS A 170 -15.50 -3.80 -12.51
C CYS A 170 -16.46 -3.55 -13.67
N LYS A 171 -16.28 -2.41 -14.34
CA LYS A 171 -17.04 -2.06 -15.55
C LYS A 171 -16.13 -2.04 -16.75
N GLU A 172 -16.66 -2.38 -17.92
CA GLU A 172 -15.96 -2.14 -19.17
C GLU A 172 -15.87 -0.63 -19.44
N LEU A 173 -14.71 -0.18 -19.90
CA LEU A 173 -14.45 1.19 -20.30
C LEU A 173 -14.27 1.25 -21.82
N GLU A 174 -15.04 2.12 -22.47
CA GLU A 174 -15.00 2.28 -23.92
C GLU A 174 -13.66 2.88 -24.36
N GLN A 175 -13.10 2.32 -25.44
CA GLN A 175 -11.95 2.88 -26.13
C GLN A 175 -12.44 3.80 -27.24
N ILE A 176 -11.98 5.04 -27.24
CA ILE A 176 -12.44 6.06 -28.18
C ILE A 176 -11.28 6.63 -28.99
N ASP A 177 -11.58 6.98 -30.24
CA ASP A 177 -10.63 7.63 -31.12
C ASP A 177 -10.68 9.14 -30.90
N ILE A 178 -9.72 9.64 -30.13
CA ILE A 178 -9.54 11.06 -29.82
C ILE A 178 -8.06 11.42 -29.88
N LEU A 179 -7.79 12.68 -30.23
CA LEU A 179 -6.43 13.19 -30.33
C LEU A 179 -5.79 13.33 -28.95
N GLU A 180 -4.50 13.01 -28.87
CA GLU A 180 -3.68 13.24 -27.70
C GLU A 180 -3.64 14.73 -27.36
N GLN A 181 -3.91 15.04 -26.10
CA GLN A 181 -3.73 16.38 -25.54
C GLN A 181 -2.43 16.46 -24.75
N GLY A 182 -1.79 17.62 -24.78
CA GLY A 182 -0.65 17.89 -23.92
C GLY A 182 -1.06 17.98 -22.46
N MET A 183 -0.19 17.52 -21.56
CA MET A 183 -0.39 17.68 -20.13
C MET A 183 -0.02 19.10 -19.70
N ASP A 184 -0.92 19.75 -18.97
CA ASP A 184 -0.63 21.04 -18.33
C ASP A 184 -0.24 20.81 -16.86
N LEU A 185 1.03 20.48 -16.65
CA LEU A 185 1.61 20.28 -15.31
C LEU A 185 1.52 21.55 -14.43
N ALA A 186 1.35 22.73 -15.02
CA ALA A 186 1.26 24.00 -14.29
C ALA A 186 -0.07 24.18 -13.52
N LYS A 187 -1.03 23.25 -13.70
CA LYS A 187 -2.31 23.23 -12.97
C LYS A 187 -2.35 22.19 -11.85
N MET A 188 -1.22 21.59 -11.51
CA MET A 188 -1.15 20.62 -10.41
C MET A 188 -1.26 21.32 -9.05
N ASN A 189 -1.85 20.62 -8.09
CA ASN A 189 -2.13 21.18 -6.78
C ASN A 189 -0.82 21.63 -6.11
N GLU A 190 -0.69 22.93 -5.83
CA GLU A 190 0.44 23.50 -5.10
C GLU A 190 0.32 23.30 -3.57
N GLU A 191 -0.78 22.70 -3.10
CA GLU A 191 -0.96 22.41 -1.68
C GLU A 191 -0.01 21.27 -1.25
N ASP A 192 1.11 21.68 -0.69
CA ASP A 192 2.10 20.83 -0.03
C ASP A 192 1.50 20.29 1.27
N TRP A 193 0.69 19.23 1.16
CA TRP A 193 0.18 18.50 2.32
C TRP A 193 1.28 17.59 2.85
N GLN A 194 1.76 17.89 4.06
CA GLN A 194 2.83 17.16 4.71
C GLN A 194 2.36 16.58 6.05
N VAL A 195 2.86 15.38 6.35
CA VAL A 195 2.67 14.75 7.65
C VAL A 195 3.79 15.24 8.57
N PRO A 196 3.47 15.81 9.74
CA PRO A 196 4.50 16.26 10.67
C PRO A 196 5.29 15.05 11.19
N ALA A 197 6.61 15.16 11.17
CA ALA A 197 7.47 14.22 11.87
C ALA A 197 7.29 14.40 13.39
N ILE A 198 7.08 13.29 14.10
CA ILE A 198 6.86 13.27 15.54
C ILE A 198 7.91 12.36 16.17
N GLU A 199 8.69 12.92 17.09
CA GLU A 199 9.67 12.18 17.86
C GLU A 199 8.97 11.29 18.89
N VAL A 200 9.45 10.04 18.98
CA VAL A 200 8.96 9.04 19.93
C VAL A 200 10.11 8.62 20.83
N ASN A 201 9.85 8.65 22.14
CA ASN A 201 10.84 8.38 23.18
C ASN A 201 10.47 7.19 24.06
N SER A 202 9.18 6.90 24.24
CA SER A 202 8.75 5.81 25.12
C SER A 202 7.36 5.26 24.77
N ILE A 203 7.07 4.06 25.27
CA ILE A 203 5.75 3.42 25.28
C ILE A 203 5.26 3.21 26.71
N ASP A 204 3.96 3.30 26.91
CA ASP A 204 3.29 2.78 28.10
C ASP A 204 3.57 1.28 28.26
N LYS A 205 4.11 0.91 29.42
CA LYS A 205 4.51 -0.46 29.72
C LYS A 205 3.30 -1.40 29.73
N GLU A 206 2.18 -0.97 30.31
CA GLU A 206 0.97 -1.80 30.36
C GLU A 206 0.42 -2.06 28.95
N PHE A 207 0.51 -1.09 28.05
CA PHE A 207 0.15 -1.26 26.64
C PHE A 207 1.01 -2.34 25.97
N ALA A 208 2.34 -2.26 26.12
CA ALA A 208 3.24 -3.28 25.57
C ALA A 208 2.94 -4.68 26.13
N GLU A 209 2.70 -4.78 27.45
CA GLU A 209 2.34 -6.04 28.12
C GLU A 209 1.01 -6.59 27.62
N ARG A 210 -0.01 -5.75 27.40
CA ARG A 210 -1.30 -6.17 26.82
C ARG A 210 -1.14 -6.71 25.40
N LEU A 211 -0.34 -6.07 24.55
CA LEU A 211 -0.04 -6.58 23.21
C LEU A 211 0.62 -7.95 23.25
N VAL A 212 1.64 -8.10 24.09
CA VAL A 212 2.39 -9.37 24.21
C VAL A 212 1.53 -10.48 24.80
N ALA A 213 0.70 -10.17 25.80
CA ALA A 213 -0.28 -11.11 26.33
C ALA A 213 -1.24 -11.59 25.22
N LYS A 214 -1.74 -10.68 24.37
CA LYS A 214 -2.62 -11.05 23.28
C LYS A 214 -1.92 -11.89 22.20
N SER A 215 -0.70 -11.51 21.83
CA SER A 215 0.13 -12.28 20.89
C SER A 215 0.37 -13.71 21.38
N THR A 216 0.62 -13.89 22.69
CA THR A 216 0.83 -15.19 23.32
C THR A 216 -0.45 -16.04 23.39
N GLU A 217 -1.62 -15.40 23.48
CA GLU A 217 -2.93 -16.07 23.56
C GLU A 217 -3.35 -16.72 22.24
N VAL A 218 -3.10 -16.07 21.10
CA VAL A 218 -3.63 -16.50 19.79
C VAL A 218 -2.91 -17.75 19.29
N GLU A 219 -1.59 -17.66 19.12
CA GLU A 219 -0.71 -18.75 18.74
C GLU A 219 0.75 -18.29 18.91
N GLN A 220 1.66 -19.17 19.35
CA GLN A 220 3.09 -18.84 19.45
C GLN A 220 3.62 -18.44 18.06
N GLY A 221 3.96 -17.16 17.90
CA GLY A 221 4.48 -16.65 16.62
C GLY A 221 3.55 -15.67 15.90
N ARG A 222 2.33 -15.42 16.40
CA ARG A 222 1.39 -14.51 15.74
C ARG A 222 1.63 -13.05 16.12
N GLU A 223 1.92 -12.22 15.14
CA GLU A 223 1.98 -10.77 15.32
C GLU A 223 0.58 -10.20 15.58
N VAL A 224 0.50 -9.26 16.52
CA VAL A 224 -0.69 -8.45 16.77
C VAL A 224 -0.31 -6.97 16.69
N ALA A 225 -1.25 -6.11 16.36
CA ALA A 225 -1.02 -4.68 16.22
C ALA A 225 -2.14 -3.85 16.84
N ALA A 226 -1.84 -2.62 17.23
CA ALA A 226 -2.80 -1.62 17.70
C ALA A 226 -2.31 -0.21 17.38
N ILE A 227 -3.24 0.75 17.30
CA ILE A 227 -2.88 2.17 17.18
C ILE A 227 -2.66 2.76 18.58
N GLY A 228 -1.50 3.39 18.76
CA GLY A 228 -1.20 4.23 19.91
C GLY A 228 -1.32 5.72 19.60
N GLU A 229 -1.69 6.53 20.58
CA GLU A 229 -1.65 7.99 20.52
C GLU A 229 -0.33 8.48 21.14
N ILE A 230 0.35 9.41 20.47
CA ILE A 230 1.60 10.03 20.92
C ILE A 230 1.26 11.31 21.67
N ILE A 231 1.64 11.36 22.95
CA ILE A 231 1.48 12.51 23.84
C ILE A 231 2.87 12.85 24.39
N ASP A 232 3.42 14.00 24.01
CA ASP A 232 4.75 14.46 24.43
C ASP A 232 5.87 13.42 24.22
N GLY A 233 5.81 12.68 23.09
CA GLY A 233 6.77 11.62 22.75
C GLY A 233 6.59 10.30 23.52
N HIS A 234 5.50 10.15 24.28
CA HIS A 234 5.10 8.92 24.94
C HIS A 234 3.86 8.32 24.29
N ILE A 235 3.89 7.02 23.98
CA ILE A 235 2.79 6.32 23.31
C ILE A 235 1.86 5.67 24.33
N VAL A 236 0.57 5.98 24.25
CA VAL A 236 -0.49 5.33 25.01
C VAL A 236 -1.45 4.59 24.07
N GLN A 237 -2.01 3.46 24.52
CA GLN A 237 -2.96 2.70 23.70
C GLN A 237 -4.20 3.54 23.39
N LYS A 238 -4.67 3.50 22.13
CA LYS A 238 -5.94 4.11 21.76
C LYS A 238 -6.87 3.19 20.96
N GLY A 239 -6.31 2.40 20.04
CA GLY A 239 -7.05 1.41 19.26
C GLY A 239 -7.12 0.03 19.94
N GLU A 240 -8.08 -0.77 19.52
CA GLU A 240 -8.17 -2.19 19.90
C GLU A 240 -7.05 -3.01 19.26
N ILE A 241 -6.70 -4.14 19.88
CA ILE A 241 -5.65 -5.04 19.40
C ILE A 241 -6.19 -5.93 18.28
N VAL A 242 -5.54 -5.89 17.13
CA VAL A 242 -5.85 -6.64 15.91
C VAL A 242 -4.84 -7.77 15.72
N ILE A 243 -5.31 -8.95 15.30
CA ILE A 243 -4.50 -10.15 15.12
C ILE A 243 -4.00 -10.25 13.67
N GLY A 244 -2.74 -10.68 13.43
CA GLY A 244 -2.18 -10.92 12.08
C GLY A 244 -1.44 -9.72 11.45
N GLY A 245 -0.95 -8.81 12.30
CA GLY A 245 -1.10 -7.36 12.16
C GLY A 245 -0.26 -6.52 11.19
N MET A 246 0.52 -7.01 10.21
CA MET A 246 1.22 -6.06 9.29
C MET A 246 1.50 -6.53 7.85
N GLY A 247 1.11 -7.74 7.47
CA GLY A 247 1.41 -8.31 6.14
C GLY A 247 0.78 -7.59 4.95
N TYR A 248 -0.13 -6.64 5.22
CA TYR A 248 -0.69 -5.70 4.27
C TYR A 248 -0.60 -4.33 4.91
N VAL A 249 0.03 -3.37 4.20
CA VAL A 249 -0.19 -1.92 4.29
C VAL A 249 -1.33 -1.61 5.28
N PRO A 250 -1.04 -0.94 6.42
CA PRO A 250 -1.70 -1.11 7.69
C PRO A 250 -3.16 -1.41 7.47
N SER A 251 -3.43 -2.69 7.63
CA SER A 251 -4.70 -3.31 7.91
C SER A 251 -5.84 -2.30 8.08
N ARG A 252 -6.86 -2.36 7.21
CA ARG A 252 -8.14 -1.68 7.46
C ARG A 252 -8.68 -2.01 8.83
N MET A 253 -8.43 -3.24 9.31
CA MET A 253 -8.80 -3.65 10.67
C MET A 253 -8.05 -2.85 11.75
N LEU A 254 -6.78 -2.49 11.52
CA LEU A 254 -6.03 -1.61 12.42
C LEU A 254 -6.58 -0.18 12.43
N ALA A 255 -6.92 0.36 11.26
CA ALA A 255 -7.54 1.68 11.18
C ALA A 255 -8.94 1.69 11.82
N SER A 256 -9.75 0.66 11.57
CA SER A 256 -11.09 0.50 12.15
C SER A 256 -11.07 0.24 13.66
N SER A 257 -9.99 -0.34 14.19
CA SER A 257 -9.82 -0.54 15.64
C SER A 257 -9.61 0.76 16.42
N TYR A 258 -9.23 1.84 15.73
CA TYR A 258 -9.05 3.18 16.31
C TYR A 258 -10.27 4.07 16.14
N THR A 259 -10.88 4.07 14.95
CA THR A 259 -12.03 4.92 14.62
C THR A 259 -12.90 4.25 13.57
N ASP A 260 -14.18 4.59 13.51
CA ASP A 260 -15.05 4.13 12.42
C ASP A 260 -14.57 4.70 11.07
N ILE A 261 -14.23 3.79 10.15
CA ILE A 261 -13.81 4.09 8.77
C ILE A 261 -14.83 3.61 7.73
N SER A 262 -16.06 3.29 8.15
CA SER A 262 -17.12 2.79 7.26
C SER A 262 -17.35 3.74 6.10
N GLY A 263 -17.33 3.20 4.89
CA GLY A 263 -17.46 3.94 3.64
C GLY A 263 -16.31 4.91 3.34
N LEU A 264 -15.19 4.85 4.06
CA LEU A 264 -13.98 5.65 3.81
C LEU A 264 -12.86 4.77 3.26
N SER A 265 -12.12 5.35 2.31
CA SER A 265 -10.87 4.74 1.87
C SER A 265 -9.78 4.92 2.94
N LEU A 266 -8.73 4.10 2.94
CA LEU A 266 -7.60 4.29 3.85
C LEU A 266 -6.91 5.64 3.62
N LYS A 267 -6.78 6.11 2.38
CA LYS A 267 -6.34 7.49 2.09
C LYS A 267 -7.16 8.50 2.89
N GLU A 268 -8.49 8.43 2.83
CA GLU A 268 -9.34 9.39 3.53
C GLU A 268 -9.26 9.24 5.04
N ALA A 269 -9.21 8.02 5.56
CA ALA A 269 -9.05 7.76 6.98
C ALA A 269 -7.76 8.40 7.51
N TYR A 270 -6.61 8.15 6.89
CA TYR A 270 -5.31 8.67 7.33
C TYR A 270 -5.06 10.15 6.99
N THR A 271 -5.77 10.72 6.01
CA THR A 271 -5.67 12.15 5.69
C THR A 271 -6.61 13.00 6.55
N LYS A 272 -7.84 12.54 6.86
CA LYS A 272 -8.92 13.38 7.41
C LYS A 272 -9.41 13.01 8.80
N VAL A 273 -9.29 11.73 9.21
CA VAL A 273 -9.98 11.21 10.41
C VAL A 273 -8.98 10.79 11.48
N ILE A 274 -7.97 10.00 11.11
CA ILE A 274 -6.91 9.55 12.01
C ILE A 274 -5.90 10.70 12.15
N PRO A 275 -5.65 11.19 13.38
CA PRO A 275 -4.77 12.33 13.57
C PRO A 275 -3.31 11.97 13.26
N ASN A 276 -2.46 13.00 13.11
CA ASN A 276 -1.05 12.79 12.79
C ASN A 276 -0.24 12.27 13.99
N ASN A 277 -0.68 12.52 15.22
CA ASN A 277 -0.02 12.09 16.45
C ASN A 277 -0.33 10.65 16.85
N ILE A 278 -0.37 9.74 15.88
CA ILE A 278 -0.53 8.31 16.15
C ILE A 278 0.72 7.53 15.79
N ALA A 279 0.84 6.34 16.37
CA ALA A 279 1.85 5.37 16.01
C ALA A 279 1.23 3.99 15.81
N ILE A 280 1.79 3.22 14.88
CA ILE A 280 1.41 1.82 14.65
C ILE A 280 2.31 0.98 15.57
N VAL A 281 1.72 0.25 16.50
CA VAL A 281 2.46 -0.59 17.46
C VAL A 281 2.12 -2.04 17.22
N HIS A 282 3.12 -2.89 17.02
CA HIS A 282 2.93 -4.33 16.80
C HIS A 282 3.93 -5.18 17.57
N THR A 283 3.66 -6.48 17.68
CA THR A 283 4.59 -7.45 18.29
C THR A 283 5.49 -8.11 17.26
N HIS A 284 6.72 -8.42 17.66
CA HIS A 284 7.67 -9.30 16.96
C HIS A 284 7.93 -10.56 17.80
N PRO A 285 7.09 -11.60 17.70
CA PRO A 285 7.28 -12.86 18.42
C PRO A 285 8.62 -13.52 18.08
N GLY A 286 9.38 -13.91 19.09
CA GLY A 286 10.72 -14.48 18.95
C GLY A 286 11.85 -13.46 18.76
N GLY A 287 11.54 -12.23 18.36
CA GLY A 287 12.49 -11.15 18.09
C GLY A 287 12.75 -10.22 19.28
N THR A 288 13.57 -9.20 19.05
CA THR A 288 13.89 -8.13 20.02
C THR A 288 13.19 -6.80 19.71
N GLY A 289 12.28 -6.81 18.73
CA GLY A 289 11.61 -5.61 18.25
C GLY A 289 12.40 -4.88 17.17
N VAL A 290 13.42 -5.50 16.56
CA VAL A 290 14.10 -4.93 15.38
C VAL A 290 13.24 -5.15 14.16
N MET A 291 13.04 -4.08 13.38
CA MET A 291 12.16 -4.05 12.21
C MET A 291 12.89 -4.25 10.89
N HIS A 292 12.19 -4.84 9.93
CA HIS A 292 12.61 -4.97 8.54
C HIS A 292 11.88 -3.96 7.64
N MET A 293 12.30 -3.87 6.38
CA MET A 293 11.71 -2.97 5.37
C MET A 293 10.18 -3.05 5.30
N GLY A 294 9.58 -4.24 5.47
CA GLY A 294 8.12 -4.40 5.45
C GLY A 294 7.41 -3.55 6.49
N ASP A 295 7.97 -3.43 7.69
CA ASP A 295 7.40 -2.69 8.81
C ASP A 295 7.55 -1.20 8.57
N ALA A 296 8.74 -0.78 8.13
CA ALA A 296 9.03 0.60 7.76
C ALA A 296 8.07 1.10 6.65
N MET A 297 7.77 0.25 5.67
CA MET A 297 6.79 0.59 4.63
C MET A 297 5.35 0.54 5.16
N ALA A 298 5.01 -0.35 6.09
CA ALA A 298 3.67 -0.42 6.69
C ALA A 298 3.35 0.78 7.60
N GLY A 299 4.36 1.47 8.14
CA GLY A 299 4.20 2.73 8.87
C GLY A 299 4.69 3.95 8.09
N PRO A 300 5.91 4.45 8.37
CA PRO A 300 6.35 5.76 7.91
C PRO A 300 6.46 5.86 6.39
N GLY A 301 6.88 4.79 5.71
CA GLY A 301 7.05 4.79 4.26
C GLY A 301 5.74 4.96 3.47
N THR A 302 4.64 4.38 3.95
CA THR A 302 3.33 4.53 3.27
C THR A 302 2.46 5.61 3.88
N TRP A 303 2.35 5.70 5.22
CA TRP A 303 1.34 6.53 5.90
C TRP A 303 1.92 7.74 6.63
N GLY A 304 3.25 7.88 6.63
CA GLY A 304 3.91 8.94 7.38
C GLY A 304 3.75 8.81 8.90
N ARG A 305 3.36 7.63 9.41
CA ARG A 305 3.19 7.38 10.85
C ARG A 305 4.34 6.55 11.40
N PRO A 306 4.90 6.86 12.58
CA PRO A 306 5.88 6.00 13.22
C PRO A 306 5.37 4.56 13.40
N VAL A 307 6.27 3.60 13.27
CA VAL A 307 6.00 2.18 13.53
C VAL A 307 6.87 1.67 14.65
N ILE A 308 6.29 0.87 15.56
CA ILE A 308 6.93 0.38 16.78
C ILE A 308 6.79 -1.13 16.85
N ALA A 309 7.90 -1.84 17.00
CA ALA A 309 7.91 -3.27 17.21
C ALA A 309 8.29 -3.62 18.66
N ILE A 310 7.45 -4.43 19.31
CA ILE A 310 7.68 -4.99 20.65
C ILE A 310 8.12 -6.45 20.51
N GLY A 311 9.40 -6.71 20.73
CA GLY A 311 9.94 -8.06 20.71
C GLY A 311 9.69 -8.81 22.00
N HIS A 312 9.26 -10.07 21.92
CA HIS A 312 9.08 -10.93 23.08
C HIS A 312 9.48 -12.39 22.78
N ASP A 313 9.78 -13.18 23.81
CA ASP A 313 9.92 -14.64 23.65
C ASP A 313 8.59 -15.39 23.73
N LYS A 314 8.71 -16.72 23.61
CA LYS A 314 7.62 -17.70 23.72
C LYS A 314 6.88 -17.66 25.06
N ASP A 315 7.50 -17.14 26.10
CA ASP A 315 6.96 -17.08 27.46
C ASP A 315 6.32 -15.70 27.74
N GLY A 316 6.32 -14.81 26.73
CA GLY A 316 5.76 -13.46 26.81
C GLY A 316 6.70 -12.45 27.49
N ALA A 317 7.98 -12.79 27.70
CA ALA A 317 8.92 -11.84 28.25
C ALA A 317 9.38 -10.86 27.16
N ILE A 318 9.14 -9.55 27.40
CA ILE A 318 9.57 -8.49 26.49
C ILE A 318 11.10 -8.41 26.46
N LYS A 319 11.67 -8.46 25.27
CA LYS A 319 13.12 -8.37 25.01
C LYS A 319 13.58 -6.98 24.59
N GLY A 320 12.67 -6.18 24.03
CA GLY A 320 12.96 -4.84 23.54
C GLY A 320 11.79 -4.22 22.80
N ALA A 321 11.86 -2.91 22.66
CA ALA A 321 10.94 -2.10 21.87
C ALA A 321 11.77 -1.16 20.99
N THR A 322 11.47 -1.06 19.70
CA THR A 322 12.12 -0.08 18.81
C THR A 322 11.10 0.66 17.97
N VAL A 323 11.49 1.82 17.45
CA VAL A 323 10.70 2.67 16.57
C VAL A 323 11.46 2.99 15.28
N ILE A 324 10.72 3.08 14.18
CA ILE A 324 11.14 3.80 12.98
C ILE A 324 10.18 4.99 12.84
N GLU A 325 10.73 6.18 12.98
CA GLU A 325 10.01 7.45 12.85
C GLU A 325 9.88 7.85 11.36
N LEU A 326 9.07 8.87 11.07
CA LEU A 326 9.05 9.47 9.74
C LEU A 326 10.36 10.25 9.50
N LEU A 327 11.24 9.67 8.68
CA LEU A 327 12.53 10.26 8.31
C LEU A 327 12.66 10.30 6.78
N PRO A 328 13.28 11.34 6.18
CA PRO A 328 13.51 11.40 4.74
C PRO A 328 14.23 10.15 4.19
N LYS A 329 15.15 9.59 4.98
CA LYS A 329 15.89 8.36 4.62
C LYS A 329 14.98 7.15 4.36
N VAL A 330 13.78 7.08 4.97
CA VAL A 330 12.79 6.02 4.67
C VAL A 330 12.32 6.14 3.22
N ALA A 331 11.99 7.35 2.78
CA ALA A 331 11.60 7.63 1.40
C ALA A 331 12.75 7.36 0.42
N ASP A 332 13.96 7.82 0.74
CA ASP A 332 15.15 7.62 -0.09
C ASP A 332 15.44 6.13 -0.35
N LEU A 333 15.35 5.31 0.71
CA LEU A 333 15.53 3.86 0.59
C LEU A 333 14.42 3.20 -0.22
N ALA A 334 13.18 3.70 -0.15
CA ALA A 334 12.07 3.19 -0.94
C ALA A 334 12.24 3.51 -2.43
N ASP A 335 12.64 4.74 -2.75
CA ASP A 335 12.92 5.20 -4.12
C ASP A 335 14.08 4.38 -4.72
N GLU A 336 15.18 4.22 -3.98
CA GLU A 336 16.30 3.39 -4.41
C GLU A 336 15.89 1.93 -4.62
N TYR A 337 15.03 1.38 -3.75
CA TYR A 337 14.56 0.00 -3.87
C TYR A 337 13.77 -0.22 -5.17
N GLU A 338 12.91 0.73 -5.54
CA GLU A 338 12.19 0.70 -6.82
C GLU A 338 13.16 0.83 -8.01
N GLU A 339 14.14 1.73 -7.94
CA GLU A 339 15.15 1.92 -8.99
C GLU A 339 16.00 0.67 -9.23
N VAL A 340 16.55 0.09 -8.17
CA VAL A 340 17.32 -1.15 -8.24
C VAL A 340 16.43 -2.30 -8.73
N GLY A 341 15.15 -2.31 -8.35
CA GLY A 341 14.17 -3.27 -8.84
C GLY A 341 13.91 -3.20 -10.35
N GLN A 342 14.09 -2.03 -10.97
CA GLN A 342 14.01 -1.90 -12.44
C GLN A 342 15.25 -2.47 -13.13
N LYS A 343 16.44 -2.25 -12.56
CA LYS A 343 17.72 -2.70 -13.13
C LYS A 343 17.80 -4.21 -13.29
N TYR A 344 17.06 -4.99 -12.49
CA TYR A 344 17.00 -6.45 -12.58
C TYR A 344 16.74 -6.97 -14.00
N TYR A 345 15.83 -6.32 -14.73
CA TYR A 345 15.47 -6.75 -16.08
C TYR A 345 16.42 -6.24 -17.16
N ALA A 346 17.42 -5.44 -16.78
CA ALA A 346 18.50 -5.00 -17.66
C ALA A 346 19.80 -5.80 -17.45
N ALA A 347 19.84 -6.72 -16.48
CA ALA A 347 21.00 -7.57 -16.27
C ALA A 347 21.17 -8.57 -17.43
N GLU A 348 22.37 -8.62 -18.01
CA GLU A 348 22.74 -9.54 -19.09
C GLU A 348 23.53 -10.75 -18.57
N THR A 349 24.05 -10.65 -17.34
CA THR A 349 24.86 -11.71 -16.71
C THR A 349 24.37 -12.09 -15.30
N PRO A 350 24.62 -13.34 -14.84
CA PRO A 350 24.35 -13.73 -13.46
C PRO A 350 25.07 -12.88 -12.41
N GLU A 351 26.26 -12.36 -12.75
CA GLU A 351 27.05 -11.48 -11.89
C GLU A 351 26.34 -10.14 -11.66
N GLU A 352 25.86 -9.49 -12.73
CA GLU A 352 25.05 -8.26 -12.66
C GLU A 352 23.75 -8.49 -11.88
N GLU A 353 23.05 -9.59 -12.14
CA GLU A 353 21.85 -9.96 -11.37
C GLU A 353 22.17 -10.11 -9.88
N ALA A 354 23.28 -10.79 -9.56
CA ALA A 354 23.71 -11.00 -8.18
C ALA A 354 24.05 -9.67 -7.47
N GLU A 355 24.68 -8.72 -8.16
CA GLU A 355 24.94 -7.38 -7.63
C GLU A 355 23.64 -6.63 -7.30
N ILE A 356 22.65 -6.67 -8.21
CA ILE A 356 21.34 -6.05 -8.00
C ILE A 356 20.62 -6.66 -6.80
N ARG A 357 20.61 -8.00 -6.70
CA ARG A 357 20.00 -8.71 -5.55
C ARG A 357 20.70 -8.39 -4.24
N LYS A 358 22.04 -8.33 -4.24
CA LYS A 358 22.84 -7.94 -3.07
C LYS A 358 22.53 -6.50 -2.66
N ARG A 359 22.39 -5.57 -3.60
CA ARG A 359 22.01 -4.18 -3.27
C ARG A 359 20.62 -4.10 -2.66
N ARG A 360 19.62 -4.81 -3.21
CA ARG A 360 18.28 -4.89 -2.60
C ARG A 360 18.32 -5.43 -1.17
N PHE A 361 19.14 -6.44 -0.92
CA PHE A 361 19.35 -6.95 0.43
C PHE A 361 20.02 -5.92 1.34
N GLY A 362 21.04 -5.20 0.84
CA GLY A 362 21.69 -4.11 1.57
C GLY A 362 20.72 -2.97 1.94
N ILE A 363 19.82 -2.57 1.02
CA ILE A 363 18.76 -1.60 1.32
C ILE A 363 17.86 -2.10 2.46
N ALA A 364 17.47 -3.38 2.44
CA ALA A 364 16.68 -3.98 3.51
C ALA A 364 17.41 -3.98 4.86
N GLN A 365 18.76 -4.07 4.87
CA GLN A 365 19.57 -3.91 6.08
C GLN A 365 19.63 -2.46 6.55
N GLU A 366 19.74 -1.49 5.63
CA GLU A 366 19.73 -0.06 5.98
C GLU A 366 18.42 0.37 6.65
N TYR A 367 17.29 -0.24 6.32
CA TYR A 367 16.04 -0.03 7.08
C TYR A 367 16.13 -0.48 8.53
N THR A 368 16.80 -1.60 8.78
CA THR A 368 17.06 -2.12 10.13
C THR A 368 17.88 -1.12 10.94
N ASP A 369 18.84 -0.45 10.30
CA ASP A 369 19.70 0.56 10.95
C ASP A 369 18.93 1.83 11.36
N LEU A 370 17.70 2.03 10.85
CA LEU A 370 16.81 3.12 11.28
C LEU A 370 16.09 2.84 12.60
N CYS A 371 16.17 1.63 13.14
CA CYS A 371 15.50 1.26 14.39
C CYS A 371 16.14 1.98 15.59
N LYS A 372 15.37 2.87 16.23
CA LYS A 372 15.74 3.54 17.49
C LYS A 372 15.13 2.79 18.68
N PRO A 373 15.88 2.48 19.75
CA PRO A 373 15.31 1.84 20.93
C PRO A 373 14.33 2.78 21.66
N LEU A 374 13.26 2.21 22.23
CA LEU A 374 12.28 2.92 23.05
C LEU A 374 12.33 2.49 24.51
N GLU A 375 12.04 3.43 25.41
CA GLU A 375 11.86 3.14 26.83
C GLU A 375 10.44 2.62 27.11
N LEU A 376 10.32 1.57 27.93
CA LEU A 376 9.04 1.11 28.46
C LEU A 376 8.82 1.79 29.82
N LYS A 377 7.81 2.66 29.91
CA LYS A 377 7.53 3.48 31.10
C LYS A 377 6.22 3.14 31.75
#